data_AF-A0A271LZA2-F1
#
_entry.id   AF-A0A271LZA2-F1
#
_cell.length_a   1.000
_cell.length_b   1.000
_cell.length_c   1.000
_cell.angle_alpha   90.00
_cell.angle_beta   90.00
_cell.angle_gamma   90.00
#
_symmetry.space_group_name_H-M   'P 1'
#
loop_
_entity.id
_entity.type
_entity.pdbx_description
1 polymer ?
#
loop_
_entity_poly.entity_id
_entity_poly.type
_entity_poly.pdbx_seq_one_letter_code
_entity_poly.pdbx_strand_id
1 'polypeptide(L)'
;MWGKRKPSVNVSAELKEFLALDEQEQQRVIEAMEELTQLLRKTSEKNSKRDAEVTEHISHIQESIHQQNDILNESQTNIQEIVRLTDQVHTHTNQIEKSAHQNLALIDRGYVQIDELIEQMNHVRTLFFQISDTIQSFQNDIRDISNFAEVIQGIADQTNLLALNASIEAARAGEHGKGFAVVAEEVRKLADQSKQALQVIDQKVEEIVGKVGDVSADVHSKTKDIEVVESLTQNTKEMFDEVASAEKMLFSLITDIRSSTNTTVTKLQAFTSDLDQFYEKNSDNREHIDQLYQSSEEKFALSTDIFAFISQLSHLIADFENKGKHVKSWVEDRG
;
A
#
# COMPACT_ATOMS: atom_id res chain seq x y z
N MET A 1 30.57 6.95 -62.96
CA MET A 1 30.79 7.50 -64.32
C MET A 1 30.42 8.98 -64.34
N TRP A 2 31.37 9.88 -64.09
CA TRP A 2 31.26 11.30 -64.44
C TRP A 2 32.65 11.80 -64.80
N GLY A 3 33.06 11.58 -66.05
CA GLY A 3 34.19 12.29 -66.63
C GLY A 3 33.76 13.72 -66.92
N LYS A 4 33.87 14.60 -65.92
CA LYS A 4 33.71 16.04 -66.13
C LYS A 4 34.94 16.53 -66.90
N ARG A 5 34.74 16.90 -68.17
CA ARG A 5 35.71 17.65 -68.97
C ARG A 5 36.20 18.84 -68.13
N LYS A 6 37.49 18.89 -67.82
CA LYS A 6 38.12 20.12 -67.32
C LYS A 6 37.84 21.23 -68.35
N PRO A 7 37.33 22.40 -67.96
CA PRO A 7 37.29 23.53 -68.86
C PRO A 7 38.74 23.92 -69.16
N SER A 8 39.24 23.57 -70.35
CA SER A 8 40.51 24.10 -70.83
C SER A 8 40.24 25.50 -71.34
N VAL A 9 40.56 26.50 -70.53
CA VAL A 9 40.71 27.89 -70.98
C VAL A 9 41.68 27.87 -72.16
N ASN A 10 41.32 28.46 -73.30
CA ASN A 10 42.19 28.44 -74.48
C ASN A 10 43.23 29.54 -74.34
N VAL A 11 44.16 29.33 -73.40
CA VAL A 11 45.15 30.31 -72.90
C VAL A 11 45.87 31.05 -74.03
N SER A 12 46.01 30.43 -75.20
CA SER A 12 46.66 31.03 -76.38
C SER A 12 45.88 32.17 -77.03
N ALA A 13 44.54 32.16 -76.97
CA ALA A 13 43.68 33.18 -77.55
C ALA A 13 43.50 34.36 -76.57
N GLU A 14 43.22 34.07 -75.30
CA GLU A 14 43.04 35.12 -74.28
C GLU A 14 44.35 35.88 -74.01
N LEU A 15 45.51 35.20 -74.08
CA LEU A 15 46.83 35.84 -73.97
C LEU A 15 47.10 36.81 -75.13
N LYS A 16 46.61 36.53 -76.34
CA LYS A 16 46.78 37.44 -77.50
C LYS A 16 45.93 38.69 -77.35
N GLU A 17 44.69 38.55 -76.87
CA GLU A 17 43.83 39.69 -76.58
C GLU A 17 44.39 40.53 -75.43
N PHE A 18 44.89 39.89 -74.37
CA PHE A 18 45.56 40.57 -73.26
C PHE A 18 46.77 41.39 -73.72
N LEU A 19 47.65 40.80 -74.54
CA LEU A 19 48.83 41.49 -75.08
C LEU A 19 48.49 42.62 -76.07
N ALA A 20 47.25 42.70 -76.57
CA ALA A 20 46.77 43.77 -77.44
C ALA A 20 46.20 44.98 -76.68
N LEU A 21 45.97 44.85 -75.37
CA LEU A 21 45.56 45.95 -74.48
C LEU A 21 46.74 46.89 -74.20
N ASP A 22 46.44 48.12 -73.80
CA ASP A 22 47.48 49.05 -73.31
C ASP A 22 48.02 48.63 -71.94
N GLU A 23 49.18 49.19 -71.56
CA GLU A 23 49.90 48.81 -70.33
C GLU A 23 49.07 49.04 -69.06
N GLN A 24 48.26 50.10 -69.04
CA GLN A 24 47.42 50.43 -67.89
C GLN A 24 46.25 49.44 -67.75
N GLU A 25 45.67 49.01 -68.87
CA GLU A 25 44.62 48.00 -68.91
C GLU A 25 45.15 46.60 -68.54
N GLN A 26 46.33 46.22 -69.04
CA GLN A 26 46.99 44.96 -68.66
C GLN A 26 47.24 44.88 -67.15
N GLN A 27 47.78 45.95 -66.56
CA GLN A 27 48.06 46.02 -65.13
C GLN A 27 46.77 45.95 -64.30
N ARG A 28 45.71 46.66 -64.71
CA ARG A 28 44.40 46.59 -64.04
C ARG A 28 43.78 45.20 -64.07
N VAL A 29 43.95 44.46 -65.17
CA VAL A 29 43.46 43.08 -65.29
C VAL A 29 44.24 42.14 -64.37
N ILE A 30 45.57 42.26 -64.32
CA ILE A 30 46.41 41.49 -63.38
C ILE A 30 46.01 41.78 -61.94
N GLU A 31 45.92 43.06 -61.54
CA GLU A 31 45.51 43.46 -60.18
C GLU A 31 44.12 42.91 -59.82
N ALA A 32 43.14 43.01 -60.74
CA ALA A 32 41.81 42.44 -60.51
C ALA A 32 41.82 40.91 -60.39
N MET A 33 42.66 40.22 -61.16
CA MET A 33 42.82 38.76 -61.07
C MET A 33 43.51 38.34 -59.77
N GLU A 34 44.51 39.10 -59.30
CA GLU A 34 45.17 38.88 -58.01
C GLU A 34 44.21 39.09 -56.85
N GLU A 35 43.45 40.20 -56.85
CA GLU A 35 42.42 40.47 -55.85
C GLU A 35 41.35 39.36 -55.82
N LEU A 36 40.87 38.92 -56.99
CA LEU A 36 39.91 37.82 -57.10
C LEU A 36 40.49 36.51 -56.57
N THR A 37 41.74 36.20 -56.92
CA THR A 37 42.44 34.99 -56.46
C THR A 37 42.61 34.99 -54.95
N GLN A 38 42.97 36.14 -54.36
CA GLN A 38 43.09 36.32 -52.92
C GLN A 38 41.72 36.20 -52.22
N LEU A 39 40.66 36.78 -52.79
CA LEU A 39 39.31 36.67 -52.26
C LEU A 39 38.79 35.23 -52.30
N LEU A 40 39.00 34.52 -53.41
CA LEU A 40 38.66 33.11 -53.57
C LEU A 40 39.42 32.26 -52.54
N ARG A 41 40.72 32.48 -52.38
CA ARG A 41 41.55 31.77 -51.40
C ARG A 41 41.03 31.97 -49.98
N LYS A 42 40.83 33.22 -49.57
CA LYS A 42 40.29 33.55 -48.23
C LYS A 42 38.92 32.93 -47.99
N THR A 43 38.06 32.92 -49.02
CA THR A 43 36.72 32.32 -48.93
C THR A 43 36.79 30.79 -48.83
N SER A 44 37.66 30.14 -49.61
CA SER A 44 37.87 28.69 -49.59
C SER A 44 38.47 28.21 -48.27
N GLU A 45 39.47 28.92 -47.73
CA GLU A 45 40.05 28.65 -46.41
C GLU A 45 39.00 28.77 -45.30
N LYS A 46 38.17 29.83 -45.36
CA LYS A 46 37.06 30.02 -44.41
C LYS A 46 36.01 28.91 -44.52
N ASN A 47 35.65 28.48 -45.73
CA ASN A 47 34.69 27.40 -45.95
C ASN A 47 35.24 26.06 -45.45
N SER A 48 36.49 25.73 -45.76
CA SER A 48 37.14 24.50 -45.29
C SER A 48 37.16 24.41 -43.76
N LYS A 49 37.41 25.54 -43.08
CA LYS A 49 37.34 25.58 -41.62
C LYS A 49 35.93 25.31 -41.10
N ARG A 50 34.91 25.94 -41.71
CA ARG A 50 33.51 25.74 -41.34
C ARG A 50 33.05 24.30 -41.59
N ASP A 51 33.49 23.67 -42.67
CA ASP A 51 33.14 22.28 -42.98
C ASP A 51 33.77 21.30 -41.98
N ALA A 52 34.99 21.60 -41.49
CA ALA A 52 35.60 20.84 -40.40
C ALA A 52 34.78 20.96 -39.09
N GLU A 53 34.36 22.18 -38.73
CA GLU A 53 33.47 22.43 -37.57
C GLU A 53 32.12 21.69 -37.73
N VAL A 54 31.54 21.67 -38.93
CA VAL A 54 30.30 20.93 -39.22
C VAL A 54 30.49 19.42 -39.03
N THR A 55 31.63 18.87 -39.48
CA THR A 55 31.93 17.44 -39.35
C THR A 55 32.11 17.01 -37.88
N GLU A 56 32.72 17.88 -37.07
CA GLU A 56 32.80 17.70 -35.62
C GLU A 56 31.41 17.70 -34.97
N HIS A 57 30.55 18.66 -35.33
CA HIS A 57 29.17 18.70 -34.84
C HIS A 57 28.36 17.48 -35.26
N ILE A 58 28.52 16.98 -36.49
CA ILE A 58 27.89 15.74 -36.95
C ILE A 58 28.29 14.57 -36.04
N SER A 59 29.58 14.43 -35.73
CA SER A 59 30.07 13.35 -34.87
C SER A 59 29.46 13.42 -33.46
N HIS A 60 29.36 14.62 -32.88
CA HIS A 60 28.71 14.82 -31.59
C HIS A 60 27.22 14.49 -31.61
N ILE A 61 26.51 14.83 -32.69
CA ILE A 61 25.08 14.49 -32.83
C ILE A 61 24.91 12.97 -32.97
N GLN A 62 25.78 12.28 -33.72
CA GLN A 62 25.76 10.82 -33.82
C GLN A 62 25.93 10.15 -32.45
N GLU A 63 26.90 10.60 -31.66
CA GLU A 63 27.09 10.11 -30.29
C GLU A 63 25.85 10.37 -29.43
N SER A 64 25.26 11.56 -29.53
CA SER A 64 24.05 11.92 -28.79
C SER A 64 22.85 11.04 -29.15
N ILE A 65 22.65 10.73 -30.44
CA ILE A 65 21.58 9.82 -30.90
C ILE A 65 21.81 8.42 -30.33
N HIS A 66 23.05 7.95 -30.30
CA HIS A 66 23.37 6.63 -29.73
C HIS A 66 23.03 6.57 -28.24
N GLN A 67 23.47 7.56 -27.46
CA GLN A 67 23.15 7.68 -26.04
C GLN A 67 21.64 7.79 -25.78
N GLN A 68 20.92 8.55 -26.62
CA GLN A 68 19.47 8.64 -26.53
C GLN A 68 18.80 7.27 -26.76
N ASN A 69 19.24 6.49 -27.74
CA ASN A 69 18.69 5.15 -27.98
C ASN A 69 18.94 4.20 -26.80
N ASP A 70 20.09 4.28 -26.13
CA ASP A 70 20.36 3.48 -24.93
C ASP A 70 19.38 3.84 -23.79
N ILE A 71 19.15 5.15 -23.56
CA ILE A 71 18.17 5.63 -22.58
C ILE A 71 16.74 5.18 -22.92
N LEU A 72 16.37 5.15 -24.21
CA LEU A 72 15.05 4.67 -24.64
C LEU A 72 14.88 3.18 -24.36
N ASN A 73 15.90 2.36 -24.65
CA ASN A 73 15.87 0.92 -24.39
C ASN A 73 15.73 0.63 -22.88
N GLU A 74 16.45 1.37 -22.05
CA GLU A 74 16.32 1.29 -20.59
C GLU A 74 14.91 1.72 -20.13
N SER A 75 14.40 2.82 -20.68
CA SER A 75 13.05 3.33 -20.37
C SER A 75 11.97 2.30 -20.72
N GLN A 76 12.10 1.61 -21.85
CA GLN A 76 11.17 0.55 -22.24
C GLN A 76 11.19 -0.63 -21.27
N THR A 77 12.38 -1.02 -20.79
CA THR A 77 12.53 -2.08 -19.78
C THR A 77 11.85 -1.66 -18.46
N ASN A 78 12.07 -0.42 -18.02
CA ASN A 78 11.44 0.13 -16.81
C ASN A 78 9.92 0.18 -16.93
N ILE A 79 9.36 0.55 -18.09
CA ILE A 79 7.91 0.51 -18.31
C ILE A 79 7.35 -0.90 -18.14
N GLN A 80 7.99 -1.91 -18.74
CA GLN A 80 7.55 -3.30 -18.63
C GLN A 80 7.55 -3.78 -17.17
N GLU A 81 8.55 -3.37 -16.40
CA GLU A 81 8.59 -3.66 -14.97
C GLU A 81 7.43 -2.98 -14.21
N ILE A 82 7.15 -1.70 -14.49
CA ILE A 82 6.04 -0.99 -13.84
C ILE A 82 4.70 -1.64 -14.22
N VAL A 83 4.51 -2.07 -15.46
CA VAL A 83 3.31 -2.82 -15.88
C VAL A 83 3.16 -4.10 -15.06
N ARG A 84 4.23 -4.87 -14.89
CA ARG A 84 4.22 -6.09 -14.06
C ARG A 84 3.88 -5.78 -12.60
N LEU A 85 4.48 -4.75 -12.01
CA LEU A 85 4.19 -4.32 -10.64
C LEU A 85 2.73 -3.88 -10.47
N THR A 86 2.19 -3.19 -11.46
CA THR A 86 0.79 -2.73 -11.51
C THR A 86 -0.18 -3.92 -11.51
N ASP A 87 0.13 -4.97 -12.27
CA ASP A 87 -0.66 -6.23 -12.27
C ASP A 87 -0.60 -6.97 -10.93
N GLN A 88 0.58 -6.98 -10.29
CA GLN A 88 0.73 -7.52 -8.94
C GLN A 88 -0.10 -6.75 -7.91
N VAL A 89 -0.09 -5.42 -7.96
CA VAL A 89 -0.96 -4.58 -7.11
C VAL A 89 -2.41 -4.96 -7.32
N HIS A 90 -2.87 -5.11 -8.57
CA HIS A 90 -4.25 -5.52 -8.84
C HIS A 90 -4.60 -6.87 -8.21
N THR A 91 -3.71 -7.86 -8.36
CA THR A 91 -3.87 -9.20 -7.78
C THR A 91 -3.96 -9.14 -6.26
N HIS A 92 -3.05 -8.41 -5.60
CA HIS A 92 -3.06 -8.24 -4.16
C HIS A 92 -4.29 -7.51 -3.66
N THR A 93 -4.73 -6.45 -4.34
CA THR A 93 -5.96 -5.74 -4.00
C THR A 93 -7.19 -6.66 -4.05
N ASN A 94 -7.29 -7.56 -5.05
CA ASN A 94 -8.36 -8.55 -5.12
C ASN A 94 -8.29 -9.58 -3.97
N GLN A 95 -7.08 -9.99 -3.57
CA GLN A 95 -6.89 -10.89 -2.42
C GLN A 95 -7.31 -10.21 -1.11
N ILE A 96 -6.95 -8.94 -0.91
CA ILE A 96 -7.34 -8.17 0.28
C ILE A 96 -8.86 -8.01 0.33
N GLU A 97 -9.51 -7.69 -0.80
CA GLU A 97 -10.99 -7.60 -0.87
C GLU A 97 -11.66 -8.92 -0.48
N LYS A 98 -11.15 -10.06 -0.97
CA LYS A 98 -11.66 -11.38 -0.60
C LYS A 98 -11.49 -11.64 0.91
N SER A 99 -10.34 -11.32 1.48
CA SER A 99 -10.09 -11.48 2.91
C SER A 99 -11.00 -10.59 3.75
N ALA A 100 -11.22 -9.34 3.33
CA ALA A 100 -12.13 -8.41 4.00
C ALA A 100 -13.58 -8.95 4.03
N HIS A 101 -14.06 -9.52 2.92
CA HIS A 101 -15.36 -10.21 2.89
C HIS A 101 -15.42 -11.41 3.83
N GLN A 102 -14.35 -12.21 3.92
CA GLN A 102 -14.29 -13.33 4.85
C GLN A 102 -14.30 -12.87 6.31
N ASN A 103 -13.63 -11.77 6.63
CA ASN A 103 -13.63 -11.17 7.96
C ASN A 103 -15.01 -10.64 8.34
N LEU A 104 -15.70 -9.93 7.44
CA LEU A 104 -17.09 -9.51 7.68
C LEU A 104 -18.01 -10.71 7.95
N ALA A 105 -17.88 -11.80 7.18
CA ALA A 105 -18.66 -13.02 7.42
C ALA A 105 -18.30 -13.73 8.74
N LEU A 106 -17.07 -13.58 9.24
CA LEU A 106 -16.68 -14.05 10.56
C LEU A 106 -17.31 -13.19 11.66
N ILE A 107 -17.33 -11.87 11.48
CA ILE A 107 -17.96 -10.91 12.39
C ILE A 107 -19.48 -11.15 12.47
N ASP A 108 -20.14 -11.35 11.33
CA ASP A 108 -21.58 -11.68 11.29
C ASP A 108 -21.90 -12.95 12.08
N ARG A 109 -21.05 -14.00 11.94
CA ARG A 109 -21.16 -15.21 12.76
C ARG A 109 -20.88 -14.93 14.24
N GLY A 110 -19.95 -14.04 14.53
CA GLY A 110 -19.65 -13.57 15.88
C GLY A 110 -20.84 -12.91 16.55
N TYR A 111 -21.58 -12.05 15.85
CA TYR A 111 -22.81 -11.44 16.37
C TYR A 111 -23.87 -12.48 16.72
N VAL A 112 -24.09 -13.48 15.84
CA VAL A 112 -25.05 -14.56 16.12
C VAL A 112 -24.68 -15.32 17.41
N GLN A 113 -23.39 -15.65 17.59
CA GLN A 113 -22.93 -16.34 18.81
C GLN A 113 -23.06 -15.47 20.06
N ILE A 114 -22.84 -14.15 19.94
CA ILE A 114 -23.05 -13.20 21.04
C ILE A 114 -24.54 -13.14 21.42
N ASP A 115 -25.43 -13.03 20.45
CA ASP A 115 -26.87 -12.96 20.71
C ASP A 115 -27.37 -14.26 21.36
N GLU A 116 -26.90 -15.42 20.91
CA GLU A 116 -27.16 -16.71 21.56
C GLU A 116 -26.63 -16.74 23.00
N LEU A 117 -25.43 -16.22 23.25
CA LEU A 117 -24.86 -16.14 24.60
C LEU A 117 -25.68 -15.25 25.52
N ILE A 118 -26.16 -14.10 25.03
CA ILE A 118 -27.05 -13.20 25.79
C ILE A 118 -28.36 -13.92 26.15
N GLU A 119 -28.95 -14.67 25.22
CA GLU A 119 -30.16 -15.45 25.48
C GLU A 119 -29.91 -16.49 26.59
N GLN A 120 -28.80 -17.24 26.50
CA GLN A 120 -28.42 -18.22 27.51
C GLN A 120 -28.16 -17.58 28.88
N MET A 121 -27.50 -16.41 28.93
CA MET A 121 -27.28 -15.70 30.20
C MET A 121 -28.59 -15.23 30.83
N ASN A 122 -29.55 -14.76 30.03
CA ASN A 122 -30.89 -14.40 30.52
C ASN A 122 -31.64 -15.61 31.08
N HIS A 123 -31.52 -16.77 30.42
CA HIS A 123 -32.08 -18.02 30.93
C HIS A 123 -31.46 -18.42 32.28
N VAL A 124 -30.13 -18.41 32.37
CA VAL A 124 -29.39 -18.72 33.61
C VAL A 124 -29.78 -17.76 34.74
N ARG A 125 -29.89 -16.45 34.46
CA ARG A 125 -30.38 -15.46 35.42
C ARG A 125 -31.77 -15.81 35.95
N THR A 126 -32.69 -16.22 35.08
CA THR A 126 -34.05 -16.61 35.50
C THR A 126 -34.02 -17.84 36.40
N LEU A 127 -33.16 -18.83 36.12
CA LEU A 127 -32.97 -19.99 36.99
C LEU A 127 -32.48 -19.58 38.38
N PHE A 128 -31.52 -18.65 38.48
CA PHE A 128 -31.05 -18.16 39.78
C PHE A 128 -32.13 -17.40 40.56
N PHE A 129 -33.00 -16.63 39.90
CA PHE A 129 -34.15 -16.02 40.56
C PHE A 129 -35.11 -17.08 41.12
N GLN A 130 -35.42 -18.14 40.35
CA GLN A 130 -36.27 -19.24 40.81
C GLN A 130 -35.66 -20.00 41.99
N ILE A 131 -34.33 -20.20 41.98
CA ILE A 131 -33.61 -20.82 43.11
C ILE A 131 -33.70 -19.91 44.34
N SER A 132 -33.54 -18.59 44.18
CA SER A 132 -33.67 -17.63 45.27
C SER A 132 -35.07 -17.65 45.90
N ASP A 133 -36.12 -17.73 45.09
CA ASP A 133 -37.51 -17.86 45.56
C ASP A 133 -37.72 -19.18 46.33
N THR A 134 -37.14 -20.27 45.83
CA THR A 134 -37.22 -21.60 46.47
C THR A 134 -36.50 -21.59 47.83
N ILE A 135 -35.32 -20.97 47.91
CA ILE A 135 -34.57 -20.77 49.16
C ILE A 135 -35.42 -19.99 50.16
N GLN A 136 -36.07 -18.91 49.71
CA GLN A 136 -36.92 -18.09 50.57
C GLN A 136 -38.11 -18.88 51.12
N SER A 137 -38.76 -19.70 50.28
CA SER A 137 -39.82 -20.60 50.73
C SER A 137 -39.31 -21.62 51.75
N PHE A 138 -38.15 -22.23 51.49
CA PHE A 138 -37.57 -23.23 52.38
C PHE A 138 -37.15 -22.64 53.74
N GLN A 139 -36.66 -21.40 53.76
CA GLN A 139 -36.40 -20.67 55.00
C GLN A 139 -37.68 -20.46 55.82
N ASN A 140 -38.82 -20.19 55.17
CA ASN A 140 -40.11 -20.06 55.86
C ASN A 140 -40.58 -21.42 56.41
N ASP A 141 -40.47 -22.50 55.63
CA ASP A 141 -40.85 -23.84 56.06
C ASP A 141 -40.02 -24.29 57.29
N ILE A 142 -38.71 -24.00 57.30
CA ILE A 142 -37.84 -24.30 58.44
C ILE A 142 -38.26 -23.51 59.67
N ARG A 143 -38.62 -22.23 59.51
CA ARG A 143 -39.11 -21.39 60.60
C ARG A 143 -40.39 -21.94 61.21
N ASP A 144 -41.30 -22.44 60.38
CA ASP A 144 -42.53 -23.08 60.84
C ASP A 144 -42.22 -24.38 61.60
N ILE A 145 -41.27 -25.19 61.13
CA ILE A 145 -40.81 -26.39 61.85
C ILE A 145 -40.23 -26.02 63.22
N SER A 146 -39.39 -24.99 63.31
CA SER A 146 -38.87 -24.49 64.59
C SER A 146 -40.00 -24.08 65.54
N ASN A 147 -40.99 -23.33 65.04
CA ASN A 147 -42.15 -22.92 65.84
C ASN A 147 -42.95 -24.14 66.35
N PHE A 148 -43.16 -25.15 65.50
CA PHE A 148 -43.85 -26.38 65.92
C PHE A 148 -43.03 -27.17 66.95
N ALA A 149 -41.71 -27.25 66.79
CA ALA A 149 -40.82 -27.91 67.75
C ALA A 149 -40.91 -27.23 69.13
N GLU A 150 -40.92 -25.89 69.18
CA GLU A 150 -41.08 -25.13 70.42
C GLU A 150 -42.44 -25.39 71.11
N VAL A 151 -43.53 -25.48 70.33
CA VAL A 151 -44.86 -25.83 70.86
C VAL A 151 -44.87 -27.25 71.45
N ILE A 152 -44.29 -28.23 70.76
CA ILE A 152 -44.23 -29.62 71.25
C ILE A 152 -43.34 -29.71 72.50
N GLN A 153 -42.25 -28.94 72.55
CA GLN A 153 -41.39 -28.82 73.73
C GLN A 153 -42.20 -28.35 74.95
N GLY A 154 -43.02 -27.30 74.77
CA GLY A 154 -43.95 -26.83 75.80
C GLY A 154 -44.97 -27.89 76.24
N ILE A 155 -45.51 -28.68 75.32
CA ILE A 155 -46.42 -29.80 75.65
C ILE A 155 -45.68 -30.90 76.42
N ALA A 156 -44.46 -31.25 76.03
CA ALA A 156 -43.64 -32.25 76.72
C ALA A 156 -43.27 -31.78 78.13
N ASP A 157 -42.94 -30.49 78.31
CA ASP A 157 -42.70 -29.87 79.61
C ASP A 157 -43.94 -29.94 80.51
N GLN A 158 -45.12 -29.58 79.99
CA GLN A 158 -46.39 -29.69 80.72
C GLN A 158 -46.74 -31.14 81.06
N THR A 159 -46.55 -32.07 80.12
CA THR A 159 -46.82 -33.50 80.32
C THR A 159 -45.91 -34.08 81.39
N ASN A 160 -44.64 -33.70 81.39
CA ASN A 160 -43.67 -34.09 82.41
C ASN A 160 -44.08 -33.57 83.81
N LEU A 161 -44.53 -32.32 83.90
CA LEU A 161 -45.04 -31.73 85.14
C LEU A 161 -46.34 -32.42 85.63
N LEU A 162 -47.26 -32.72 84.72
CA LEU A 162 -48.49 -33.47 85.03
C LEU A 162 -48.18 -34.87 85.53
N ALA A 163 -47.27 -35.58 84.85
CA ALA A 163 -46.83 -36.91 85.24
C ALA A 163 -46.13 -36.91 86.61
N LEU A 164 -45.29 -35.91 86.88
CA LEU A 164 -44.65 -35.73 88.18
C LEU A 164 -45.69 -35.52 89.30
N ASN A 165 -46.67 -34.64 89.08
CA ASN A 165 -47.75 -34.41 90.04
C ASN A 165 -48.58 -35.69 90.27
N ALA A 166 -48.86 -36.45 89.21
CA ALA A 166 -49.56 -37.74 89.32
C ALA A 166 -48.74 -38.79 90.09
N SER A 167 -47.42 -38.88 89.86
CA SER A 167 -46.53 -39.76 90.64
C SER A 167 -46.49 -39.40 92.11
N ILE A 168 -46.48 -38.10 92.45
CA ILE A 168 -46.53 -37.61 93.84
C ILE A 168 -47.85 -38.03 94.49
N GLU A 169 -48.99 -37.81 93.83
CA GLU A 169 -50.30 -38.12 94.41
C GLU A 169 -50.54 -39.64 94.49
N ALA A 170 -50.02 -40.41 93.52
CA ALA A 170 -50.03 -41.87 93.57
C ALA A 170 -49.20 -42.42 94.74
N ALA A 171 -48.03 -41.82 95.04
CA ALA A 171 -47.25 -42.16 96.23
C ALA A 171 -48.00 -41.81 97.53
N ARG A 172 -48.78 -40.72 97.51
CA ARG A 172 -49.60 -40.25 98.64
C ARG A 172 -50.76 -41.19 98.96
N ALA A 173 -51.32 -41.86 97.95
CA ALA A 173 -52.39 -42.86 98.09
C ALA A 173 -51.89 -44.24 98.62
N GLY A 174 -50.59 -44.42 98.84
CA GLY A 174 -50.01 -45.62 99.44
C GLY A 174 -50.22 -46.88 98.60
N GLU A 175 -50.66 -47.98 99.22
CA GLU A 175 -50.88 -49.29 98.55
C GLU A 175 -51.91 -49.20 97.40
N HIS A 176 -52.91 -48.33 97.51
CA HIS A 176 -53.94 -48.17 96.48
C HIS A 176 -53.47 -47.39 95.24
N GLY A 177 -52.35 -46.65 95.34
CA GLY A 177 -51.80 -45.83 94.26
C GLY A 177 -50.71 -46.51 93.42
N LYS A 178 -50.26 -47.73 93.78
CA LYS A 178 -49.12 -48.40 93.12
C LYS A 178 -49.29 -48.55 91.61
N GLY A 179 -50.47 -48.90 91.12
CA GLY A 179 -50.74 -49.01 89.68
C GLY A 179 -50.66 -47.67 88.95
N PHE A 180 -51.18 -46.60 89.56
CA PHE A 180 -51.11 -45.24 89.02
C PHE A 180 -49.69 -44.68 89.04
N ALA A 181 -48.88 -45.01 90.05
CA ALA A 181 -47.49 -44.58 90.13
C ALA A 181 -46.64 -45.13 88.98
N VAL A 182 -46.87 -46.39 88.56
CA VAL A 182 -46.18 -47.00 87.41
C VAL A 182 -46.55 -46.30 86.11
N VAL A 183 -47.84 -45.99 85.91
CA VAL A 183 -48.30 -45.28 84.71
C VAL A 183 -47.74 -43.85 84.68
N ALA A 184 -47.77 -43.14 85.81
CA ALA A 184 -47.26 -41.78 85.90
C ALA A 184 -45.74 -41.72 85.62
N GLU A 185 -44.96 -42.68 86.10
CA GLU A 185 -43.53 -42.77 85.79
C GLU A 185 -43.27 -43.09 84.31
N GLU A 186 -44.07 -43.95 83.68
CA GLU A 186 -43.93 -44.23 82.24
C GLU A 186 -44.30 -43.02 81.38
N VAL A 187 -45.34 -42.26 81.75
CA VAL A 187 -45.70 -40.99 81.08
C VAL A 187 -44.60 -39.95 81.26
N ARG A 188 -43.99 -39.86 82.45
CA ARG A 188 -42.85 -38.96 82.72
C ARG A 188 -41.68 -39.30 81.81
N LYS A 189 -41.36 -40.59 81.68
CA LYS A 189 -40.29 -41.08 80.81
C LYS A 189 -40.56 -40.81 79.33
N LEU A 190 -41.79 -40.97 78.85
CA LEU A 190 -42.19 -40.62 77.48
C LEU A 190 -42.07 -39.11 77.21
N ALA A 191 -42.42 -38.28 78.19
CA ALA A 191 -42.25 -36.83 78.10
C ALA A 191 -40.76 -36.45 78.01
N ASP A 192 -39.90 -37.02 78.85
CA ASP A 192 -38.45 -36.79 78.79
C ASP A 192 -37.83 -37.29 77.47
N GLN A 193 -38.27 -38.45 76.96
CA GLN A 193 -37.87 -38.94 75.63
C GLN A 193 -38.30 -38.00 74.50
N SER A 194 -39.50 -37.40 74.61
CA SER A 194 -39.99 -36.42 73.64
C SER A 194 -39.12 -35.16 73.62
N LYS A 195 -38.68 -34.66 74.79
CA LYS A 195 -37.74 -33.53 74.87
C LYS A 195 -36.39 -33.85 74.23
N GLN A 196 -35.85 -35.04 74.49
CA GLN A 196 -34.59 -35.45 73.87
C GLN A 196 -34.70 -35.53 72.35
N ALA A 197 -35.81 -36.04 71.82
CA ALA A 197 -36.06 -36.06 70.39
C ALA A 197 -36.15 -34.63 69.80
N LEU A 198 -36.79 -33.69 70.51
CA LEU A 198 -36.88 -32.30 70.09
C LEU A 198 -35.53 -31.59 70.07
N GLN A 199 -34.63 -31.86 71.04
CA GLN A 199 -33.26 -31.31 70.99
C GLN A 199 -32.49 -31.76 69.75
N VAL A 200 -32.68 -33.01 69.31
CA VAL A 200 -32.09 -33.51 68.06
C VAL A 200 -32.69 -32.82 66.84
N ILE A 201 -34.01 -32.55 66.86
CA ILE A 201 -34.69 -31.79 65.81
C ILE A 201 -34.15 -30.36 65.73
N ASP A 202 -34.02 -29.66 66.86
CA ASP A 202 -33.49 -28.29 66.90
C ASP A 202 -32.07 -28.22 66.33
N GLN A 203 -31.20 -29.15 66.73
CA GLN A 203 -29.85 -29.22 66.18
C GLN A 203 -29.85 -29.45 64.66
N LYS A 204 -30.76 -30.29 64.15
CA LYS A 204 -30.90 -30.54 62.71
C LYS A 204 -31.44 -29.33 61.97
N VAL A 205 -32.38 -28.61 62.57
CA VAL A 205 -32.91 -27.37 62.01
C VAL A 205 -31.81 -26.32 61.92
N GLU A 206 -31.01 -26.12 62.96
CA GLU A 206 -29.88 -25.18 62.94
C GLU A 206 -28.86 -25.53 61.85
N GLU A 207 -28.54 -26.82 61.69
CA GLU A 207 -27.67 -27.30 60.62
C GLU A 207 -28.22 -26.98 59.22
N ILE A 208 -29.54 -27.15 59.02
CA ILE A 208 -30.20 -26.85 57.75
C ILE A 208 -30.22 -25.33 57.52
N VAL A 209 -30.52 -24.51 58.52
CA VAL A 209 -30.50 -23.03 58.40
C VAL A 209 -29.13 -22.55 57.93
N GLY A 210 -28.04 -23.06 58.52
CA GLY A 210 -26.68 -22.74 58.10
C GLY A 210 -26.44 -23.08 56.62
N LYS A 211 -26.76 -24.31 56.21
CA LYS A 211 -26.63 -24.75 54.81
C LYS A 211 -27.43 -23.90 53.83
N VAL A 212 -28.64 -23.49 54.21
CA VAL A 212 -29.49 -22.63 53.38
C VAL A 212 -28.92 -21.22 53.26
N GLY A 213 -28.33 -20.70 54.35
CA GLY A 213 -27.56 -19.46 54.33
C GLY A 213 -26.40 -19.49 53.35
N ASP A 214 -25.61 -20.59 53.38
CA ASP A 214 -24.48 -20.78 52.46
C ASP A 214 -24.95 -20.81 50.99
N VAL A 215 -26.00 -21.58 50.67
CA VAL A 215 -26.55 -21.65 49.32
C VAL A 215 -27.10 -20.28 48.87
N SER A 216 -27.73 -19.52 49.77
CA SER A 216 -28.21 -18.16 49.46
C SER A 216 -27.05 -17.21 49.12
N ALA A 217 -25.93 -17.30 49.84
CA ALA A 217 -24.76 -16.50 49.58
C ALA A 217 -24.12 -16.86 48.22
N ASP A 218 -24.05 -18.16 47.91
CA ASP A 218 -23.57 -18.66 46.62
C ASP A 218 -24.42 -18.16 45.45
N VAL A 219 -25.76 -18.24 45.56
CA VAL A 219 -26.69 -17.73 44.54
C VAL A 219 -26.49 -16.23 44.31
N HIS A 220 -26.33 -15.45 45.38
CA HIS A 220 -26.07 -14.01 45.27
C HIS A 220 -24.74 -13.73 44.57
N SER A 221 -23.68 -14.44 44.94
CA SER A 221 -22.37 -14.31 44.28
C SER A 221 -22.43 -14.68 42.80
N LYS A 222 -23.13 -15.76 42.45
CA LYS A 222 -23.24 -16.22 41.06
C LYS A 222 -24.09 -15.28 40.20
N THR A 223 -25.08 -14.61 40.78
CA THR A 223 -25.85 -13.57 40.09
C THR A 223 -24.94 -12.41 39.68
N LYS A 224 -24.00 -12.02 40.54
CA LYS A 224 -22.98 -11.00 40.23
C LYS A 224 -22.01 -11.46 39.14
N ASP A 225 -21.62 -12.73 39.14
CA ASP A 225 -20.78 -13.30 38.06
C ASP A 225 -21.47 -13.18 36.69
N ILE A 226 -22.80 -13.34 36.62
CA ILE A 226 -23.58 -13.17 35.38
C ILE A 226 -23.52 -11.72 34.86
N GLU A 227 -23.66 -10.72 35.74
CA GLU A 227 -23.55 -9.30 35.36
C GLU A 227 -22.18 -8.97 34.73
N VAL A 228 -21.12 -9.58 35.25
CA VAL A 228 -19.77 -9.45 34.68
C VAL A 228 -19.72 -10.05 33.28
N VAL A 229 -20.28 -11.24 33.08
CA VAL A 229 -20.32 -11.88 31.75
C VAL A 229 -21.13 -11.06 30.74
N GLU A 230 -22.24 -10.46 31.15
CA GLU A 230 -23.02 -9.57 30.29
C GLU A 230 -22.21 -8.34 29.85
N SER A 231 -21.50 -7.70 30.80
CA SER A 231 -20.63 -6.58 30.47
C SER A 231 -19.51 -6.98 29.49
N LEU A 232 -18.88 -8.13 29.69
CA LEU A 232 -17.86 -8.65 28.77
C LEU A 232 -18.44 -8.94 27.37
N THR A 233 -19.66 -9.47 27.33
CA THR A 233 -20.37 -9.76 26.08
C THR A 233 -20.69 -8.48 25.31
N GLN A 234 -21.16 -7.44 26.01
CA GLN A 234 -21.41 -6.12 25.43
C GLN A 234 -20.13 -5.49 24.87
N ASN A 235 -19.03 -5.53 25.64
CA ASN A 235 -17.73 -5.04 25.16
C ASN A 235 -17.25 -5.80 23.91
N THR A 236 -17.48 -7.11 23.86
CA THR A 236 -17.12 -7.92 22.67
C THR A 236 -17.93 -7.50 21.44
N LYS A 237 -19.20 -7.14 21.63
CA LYS A 237 -20.05 -6.60 20.55
C LYS A 237 -19.51 -5.28 20.01
N GLU A 238 -19.11 -4.36 20.89
CA GLU A 238 -18.50 -3.08 20.51
C GLU A 238 -17.18 -3.29 19.75
N MET A 239 -16.35 -4.25 20.18
CA MET A 239 -15.14 -4.62 19.42
C MET A 239 -15.47 -5.13 18.02
N PHE A 240 -16.53 -5.93 17.85
CA PHE A 240 -16.98 -6.35 16.52
C PHE A 240 -17.47 -5.18 15.67
N ASP A 241 -18.18 -4.20 16.25
CA ASP A 241 -18.59 -2.98 15.54
C ASP A 241 -17.38 -2.20 15.02
N GLU A 242 -16.34 -2.06 15.83
CA GLU A 242 -15.09 -1.39 15.45
C GLU A 242 -14.38 -2.13 14.31
N VAL A 243 -14.25 -3.45 14.39
CA VAL A 243 -13.63 -4.25 13.32
C VAL A 243 -14.45 -4.16 12.03
N ALA A 244 -15.79 -4.24 12.11
CA ALA A 244 -16.65 -4.10 10.93
C ALA A 244 -16.52 -2.72 10.27
N SER A 245 -16.35 -1.66 11.07
CA SER A 245 -16.06 -0.32 10.56
C SER A 245 -14.70 -0.24 9.87
N ALA A 246 -13.67 -0.86 10.45
CA ALA A 246 -12.34 -0.94 9.85
C ALA A 246 -12.36 -1.68 8.50
N GLU A 247 -13.10 -2.79 8.40
CA GLU A 247 -13.28 -3.52 7.14
C GLU A 247 -14.01 -2.67 6.08
N LYS A 248 -15.03 -1.88 6.46
CA LYS A 248 -15.69 -0.93 5.53
C LYS A 248 -14.73 0.13 5.00
N MET A 249 -13.86 0.68 5.85
CA MET A 249 -12.82 1.62 5.42
C MET A 249 -11.82 0.95 4.47
N LEU A 250 -11.48 -0.32 4.71
CA LEU A 250 -10.61 -1.09 3.83
C LEU A 250 -11.18 -1.25 2.41
N PHE A 251 -12.49 -1.46 2.26
CA PHE A 251 -13.14 -1.47 0.94
C PHE A 251 -13.03 -0.13 0.19
N SER A 252 -13.12 0.99 0.91
CA SER A 252 -12.91 2.31 0.31
C SER A 252 -11.48 2.45 -0.22
N LEU A 253 -10.49 2.07 0.60
CA LEU A 253 -9.07 2.10 0.22
C LEU A 253 -8.77 1.20 -0.98
N ILE A 254 -9.37 0.01 -1.04
CA ILE A 254 -9.29 -0.91 -2.19
C ILE A 254 -9.79 -0.23 -3.47
N THR A 255 -10.89 0.52 -3.37
CA THR A 255 -11.48 1.23 -4.51
C THR A 255 -10.57 2.36 -4.99
N ASP A 256 -9.99 3.12 -4.07
CA ASP A 256 -9.03 4.19 -4.39
C ASP A 256 -7.75 3.66 -5.02
N ILE A 257 -7.24 2.52 -4.53
CA ILE A 257 -6.09 1.82 -5.12
C ILE A 257 -6.43 1.38 -6.54
N ARG A 258 -7.59 0.74 -6.78
CA ARG A 258 -8.02 0.33 -8.12
C ARG A 258 -8.08 1.51 -9.09
N SER A 259 -8.65 2.63 -8.67
CA SER A 259 -8.73 3.85 -9.48
C SER A 259 -7.33 4.40 -9.82
N SER A 260 -6.44 4.44 -8.83
CA SER A 260 -5.06 4.88 -9.00
C SER A 260 -4.28 3.96 -9.94
N THR A 261 -4.42 2.65 -9.79
CA THR A 261 -3.80 1.62 -10.65
C THR A 261 -4.29 1.74 -12.09
N ASN A 262 -5.59 1.93 -12.34
CA ASN A 262 -6.12 2.15 -13.68
C ASN A 262 -5.57 3.43 -14.33
N THR A 263 -5.44 4.49 -13.53
CA THR A 263 -4.82 5.75 -13.99
C THR A 263 -3.36 5.53 -14.35
N THR A 264 -2.60 4.77 -13.55
CA THR A 264 -1.21 4.40 -13.84
C THR A 264 -1.10 3.61 -15.14
N VAL A 265 -1.96 2.61 -15.37
CA VAL A 265 -2.00 1.86 -16.65
C VAL A 265 -2.18 2.80 -17.83
N THR A 266 -3.14 3.72 -17.75
CA THR A 266 -3.42 4.69 -18.82
C THR A 266 -2.20 5.58 -19.10
N LYS A 267 -1.52 6.05 -18.05
CA LYS A 267 -0.30 6.86 -18.19
C LYS A 267 0.87 6.07 -18.78
N LEU A 268 1.03 4.79 -18.42
CA LEU A 268 2.07 3.93 -19.01
C LEU A 268 1.82 3.67 -20.49
N GLN A 269 0.56 3.53 -20.92
CA GLN A 269 0.20 3.40 -22.34
C GLN A 269 0.57 4.66 -23.11
N ALA A 270 0.22 5.84 -22.59
CA ALA A 270 0.62 7.12 -23.18
C ALA A 270 2.14 7.25 -23.27
N PHE A 271 2.86 6.91 -22.19
CA PHE A 271 4.31 6.98 -22.15
C PHE A 271 4.99 6.00 -23.12
N THR A 272 4.40 4.81 -23.31
CA THR A 272 4.86 3.86 -24.35
C THR A 272 4.71 4.46 -25.74
N SER A 273 3.59 5.11 -26.02
CA SER A 273 3.38 5.80 -27.31
C SER A 273 4.34 6.97 -27.51
N ASP A 274 4.69 7.70 -26.45
CA ASP A 274 5.70 8.76 -26.51
C ASP A 274 7.11 8.21 -26.81
N LEU A 275 7.47 7.04 -26.25
CA LEU A 275 8.73 6.36 -26.57
C LEU A 275 8.78 5.93 -28.03
N ASP A 276 7.69 5.35 -28.57
CA ASP A 276 7.63 4.93 -29.97
C ASP A 276 7.83 6.14 -30.92
N GLN A 277 7.19 7.27 -30.63
CA GLN A 277 7.40 8.52 -31.38
C GLN A 277 8.83 9.05 -31.25
N PHE A 278 9.48 8.83 -30.09
CA PHE A 278 10.86 9.23 -29.90
C PHE A 278 11.81 8.37 -30.73
N TYR A 279 11.59 7.05 -30.78
CA TYR A 279 12.35 6.15 -31.66
C TYR A 279 12.26 6.56 -33.13
N GLU A 280 11.05 6.93 -33.60
CA GLU A 280 10.84 7.43 -34.96
C GLU A 280 11.67 8.70 -35.22
N LYS A 281 11.58 9.70 -34.33
CA LYS A 281 12.37 10.94 -34.44
C LYS A 281 13.89 10.70 -34.40
N ASN A 282 14.36 9.76 -33.60
CA ASN A 282 15.78 9.40 -33.56
C ASN A 282 16.24 8.71 -34.85
N SER A 283 15.37 7.91 -35.45
CA SER A 283 15.61 7.33 -36.78
C SER A 283 15.71 8.42 -37.84
N ASP A 284 14.78 9.38 -37.86
CA ASP A 284 14.79 10.52 -38.78
C ASP A 284 16.04 11.38 -38.60
N ASN A 285 16.44 11.67 -37.36
CA ASN A 285 17.66 12.41 -37.05
C ASN A 285 18.90 11.71 -37.61
N ARG A 286 18.96 10.37 -37.55
CA ARG A 286 20.06 9.61 -38.13
C ARG A 286 20.12 9.78 -39.65
N GLU A 287 18.96 9.72 -40.33
CA GLU A 287 18.90 9.95 -41.78
C GLU A 287 19.33 11.37 -42.15
N HIS A 288 18.88 12.39 -41.41
CA HIS A 288 19.31 13.77 -41.62
C HIS A 288 20.80 13.97 -41.39
N ILE A 289 21.38 13.27 -40.43
CA ILE A 289 22.82 13.30 -40.17
C ILE A 289 23.60 12.66 -41.31
N ASP A 290 23.14 11.54 -41.85
CA ASP A 290 23.79 10.90 -43.01
C ASP A 290 23.74 11.84 -44.23
N GLN A 291 22.63 12.55 -44.45
CA GLN A 291 22.51 13.57 -45.51
C GLN A 291 23.44 14.76 -45.28
N LEU A 292 23.55 15.25 -44.04
CA LEU A 292 24.47 16.33 -43.67
C LEU A 292 25.93 15.93 -43.90
N TYR A 293 26.28 14.68 -43.57
CA TYR A 293 27.61 14.14 -43.80
C TYR A 293 27.97 14.12 -45.29
N GLN A 294 27.07 13.59 -46.14
CA GLN A 294 27.24 13.60 -47.59
C GLN A 294 27.41 15.03 -48.14
N SER A 295 26.58 15.97 -47.68
CA SER A 295 26.70 17.38 -48.10
C SER A 295 28.01 18.04 -47.65
N SER A 296 28.51 17.70 -46.46
CA SER A 296 29.81 18.16 -45.96
C SER A 296 30.96 17.63 -46.82
N GLU A 297 30.91 16.34 -47.19
CA GLU A 297 31.91 15.71 -48.06
C GLU A 297 31.95 16.36 -49.46
N GLU A 298 30.79 16.62 -50.06
CA GLU A 298 30.69 17.32 -51.36
C GLU A 298 31.27 18.74 -51.30
N LYS A 299 31.02 19.48 -50.21
CA LYS A 299 31.59 20.84 -50.02
C LYS A 299 33.10 20.80 -49.84
N PHE A 300 33.61 19.82 -49.10
CA PHE A 300 35.05 19.64 -48.92
C PHE A 300 35.75 19.35 -50.26
N ALA A 301 35.15 18.48 -51.08
CA ALA A 301 35.64 18.21 -52.44
C ALA A 301 35.64 19.47 -53.30
N LEU A 302 34.56 20.27 -53.28
CA LEU A 302 34.47 21.54 -54.00
C LEU A 302 35.53 22.55 -53.53
N SER A 303 35.78 22.66 -52.23
CA SER A 303 36.83 23.53 -51.68
C SER A 303 38.21 23.12 -52.19
N THR A 304 38.48 21.81 -52.26
CA THR A 304 39.71 21.25 -52.84
C THR A 304 39.86 21.61 -54.31
N ASP A 305 38.78 21.51 -55.09
CA ASP A 305 38.74 21.91 -56.50
C ASP A 305 38.99 23.42 -56.67
N ILE A 306 38.44 24.27 -55.79
CA ILE A 306 38.69 25.72 -55.79
C ILE A 306 40.16 26.01 -55.49
N PHE A 307 40.78 25.34 -54.52
CA PHE A 307 42.22 25.50 -54.26
C PHE A 307 43.07 25.11 -55.48
N ALA A 308 42.71 24.04 -56.18
CA ALA A 308 43.39 23.64 -57.42
C ALA A 308 43.21 24.70 -58.52
N PHE A 309 42.02 25.30 -58.63
CA PHE A 309 41.73 26.37 -59.60
C PHE A 309 42.47 27.68 -59.27
N ILE A 310 42.50 28.09 -58.00
CA ILE A 310 43.30 29.22 -57.51
C ILE A 310 44.77 29.03 -57.88
N SER A 311 45.31 27.83 -57.67
CA SER A 311 46.71 27.51 -58.04
C SER A 311 46.97 27.68 -59.54
N GLN A 312 46.00 27.30 -60.39
CA GLN A 312 46.09 27.50 -61.84
C GLN A 312 46.00 28.99 -62.22
N LEU A 313 45.11 29.76 -61.59
CA LEU A 313 45.01 31.20 -61.82
C LEU A 313 46.30 31.92 -61.43
N SER A 314 46.90 31.57 -60.30
CA SER A 314 48.19 32.15 -59.89
C SER A 314 49.30 31.88 -60.92
N HIS A 315 49.34 30.68 -61.52
CA HIS A 315 50.28 30.38 -62.60
C HIS A 315 49.98 31.21 -63.86
N LEU A 316 48.70 31.39 -64.21
CA LEU A 316 48.30 32.17 -65.37
C LEU A 316 48.64 33.66 -65.21
N ILE A 317 48.42 34.23 -64.03
CA ILE A 317 48.80 35.61 -63.68
C ILE A 317 50.32 35.76 -63.87
N ALA A 318 51.12 34.85 -63.31
CA ALA A 318 52.57 34.88 -63.45
C ALA A 318 53.02 34.79 -64.93
N ASP A 319 52.35 33.97 -65.74
CA ASP A 319 52.63 33.87 -67.18
C ASP A 319 52.28 35.17 -67.93
N PHE A 320 51.17 35.82 -67.59
CA PHE A 320 50.76 37.11 -68.15
C PHE A 320 51.75 38.23 -67.78
N GLU A 321 52.15 38.30 -66.51
CA GLU A 321 53.17 39.24 -66.03
C GLU A 321 54.51 39.05 -66.75
N ASN A 322 54.98 37.81 -66.88
CA ASN A 322 56.30 37.52 -67.43
C ASN A 322 56.34 37.79 -68.96
N LYS A 323 55.26 37.48 -69.67
CA LYS A 323 55.16 37.75 -71.12
C LYS A 323 54.90 39.23 -71.42
N GLY A 324 54.13 39.94 -70.60
CA GLY A 324 53.99 41.40 -70.69
C GLY A 324 55.33 42.11 -70.53
N LYS A 325 56.15 41.68 -69.55
CA LYS A 325 57.54 42.17 -69.36
C LYS A 325 58.46 41.85 -70.56
N HIS A 326 58.34 40.68 -71.17
CA HIS A 326 59.11 40.32 -72.36
C HIS A 326 58.73 41.13 -73.61
N VAL A 327 57.45 41.43 -73.82
CA VAL A 327 57.02 42.32 -74.92
C VAL A 327 57.52 43.75 -74.67
N LYS A 328 57.48 44.21 -73.42
CA LYS A 328 58.06 45.51 -73.01
C LYS A 328 59.55 45.62 -73.34
N SER A 329 60.35 44.62 -72.96
CA SER A 329 61.80 44.61 -73.29
C SER A 329 62.06 44.59 -74.80
N TRP A 330 61.19 43.93 -75.57
CA TRP A 330 61.34 43.83 -77.03
C TRP A 330 60.92 45.11 -77.78
N VAL A 331 59.95 45.85 -77.25
CA VAL A 331 59.52 47.16 -77.78
C VAL A 331 60.52 48.26 -77.41
N GLU A 332 61.05 48.23 -76.18
CA GLU A 332 62.10 49.18 -75.73
C GLU A 332 63.45 48.95 -76.45
N ASP A 333 63.78 47.72 -76.87
CA ASP A 333 64.99 47.40 -77.66
C ASP A 333 64.88 47.76 -79.16
N ARG A 334 63.69 48.13 -79.67
CA ARG A 334 63.43 48.41 -81.10
C ARG A 334 62.82 49.78 -81.42
N GLY A 335 62.46 50.56 -80.41
CA GLY A 335 62.15 52.00 -80.55
C GLY A 335 63.39 52.82 -80.30
#